data_AF-A0A9X7CGN3-F1
#
_entry.id   AF-A0A9X7CGN3-F1
#
_cell.length_a   1.000
_cell.length_b   1.000
_cell.length_c   1.000
_cell.angle_alpha   90.00
_cell.angle_beta   90.00
_cell.angle_gamma   90.00
#
_symmetry.space_group_name_H-M   'P 1'
#
loop_
_entity.id
_entity.type
_entity.pdbx_description
1 polymer ?
#
loop_
_entity_poly.entity_id
_entity_poly.type
_entity_poly.pdbx_seq_one_letter_code
_entity_poly.pdbx_strand_id
1 'polypeptide(L)'
;MELDIDVPVVNREETKRNVLKALRKYRLCLYNLSDERKRRIIEMIEKDEYQSIAHTEEFQQCAFVWKVEEAVDKLNCIELQIIREG
;
A
#
# COMPACT_ATOMS: atom_id res chain seq x y z
N MET A 1 3.50 36.48 -12.18
CA MET A 1 2.25 35.80 -11.81
C MET A 1 2.67 34.62 -10.97
N GLU A 2 2.54 34.75 -9.65
CA GLU A 2 2.65 33.61 -8.74
C GLU A 2 1.39 32.77 -8.93
N LEU A 3 1.57 31.47 -9.20
CA LEU A 3 0.45 30.55 -9.25
C LEU A 3 -0.02 30.36 -7.81
N ASP A 4 -1.16 30.96 -7.48
CA ASP A 4 -1.87 30.82 -6.22
C ASP A 4 -2.48 29.41 -6.18
N ILE A 5 -1.62 28.42 -5.99
CA ILE A 5 -2.01 27.03 -5.84
C ILE A 5 -2.32 26.86 -4.36
N ASP A 6 -3.58 26.63 -4.04
CA ASP A 6 -4.06 26.26 -2.71
C ASP A 6 -3.50 24.87 -2.38
N VAL A 7 -2.24 24.83 -1.93
CA VAL A 7 -1.58 23.58 -1.55
C VAL A 7 -2.28 23.08 -0.29
N PRO A 8 -2.88 21.88 -0.30
CA PRO A 8 -3.57 21.38 0.88
C PRO A 8 -2.60 21.37 2.05
N VAL A 9 -2.97 22.08 3.13
CA VAL A 9 -2.20 22.09 4.37
C VAL A 9 -2.23 20.67 4.93
N VAL A 10 -1.17 19.92 4.67
CA VAL A 10 -1.02 18.55 5.14
C VAL A 10 -1.01 18.58 6.66
N ASN A 11 -2.06 18.09 7.29
CA ASN A 11 -2.08 17.87 8.72
C ASN A 11 -1.03 16.80 9.05
N ARG A 12 0.16 17.25 9.48
CA ARG A 12 1.33 16.39 9.70
C ARG A 12 1.05 15.26 10.69
N GLU A 13 0.30 15.55 11.76
CA GLU A 13 -0.05 14.57 12.80
C GLU A 13 -1.02 13.50 12.29
N GLU A 14 -2.04 13.92 11.54
CA GLU A 14 -2.99 13.00 10.93
C GLU A 14 -2.33 12.15 9.85
N THR A 15 -1.45 12.75 9.05
CA THR A 15 -0.67 12.07 8.01
C THR A 15 0.25 11.03 8.65
N LYS A 16 1.00 11.40 9.69
CA LYS A 16 1.86 10.48 10.45
C LYS A 16 1.06 9.31 11.02
N ARG A 17 -0.11 9.58 11.61
CA ARG A 17 -1.00 8.54 12.14
C ARG A 17 -1.48 7.59 11.03
N ASN A 18 -1.83 8.11 9.86
CA ASN A 18 -2.28 7.31 8.73
C ASN A 18 -1.15 6.45 8.15
N VAL A 19 0.05 7.00 8.03
CA VAL A 19 1.26 6.25 7.62
C VAL A 19 1.55 5.12 8.61
N LEU A 20 1.56 5.40 9.91
CA LEU A 20 1.79 4.36 10.93
C LEU A 20 0.73 3.25 10.92
N LYS A 21 -0.55 3.60 10.71
CA LYS A 21 -1.63 2.62 10.53
C LYS A 21 -1.41 1.76 9.29
N ALA A 22 -1.05 2.36 8.16
CA ALA A 22 -0.77 1.65 6.92
C ALA A 22 0.43 0.71 7.07
N LEU A 23 1.52 1.16 7.70
CA LEU A 23 2.71 0.34 7.98
C LEU A 23 2.39 -0.85 8.90
N ARG A 24 1.57 -0.65 9.93
CA ARG A 24 1.14 -1.75 10.81
C ARG A 24 0.33 -2.78 10.03
N LYS A 25 -0.61 -2.33 9.19
CA LYS A 25 -1.41 -3.23 8.34
C LYS A 25 -0.52 -3.98 7.34
N TYR A 26 0.44 -3.30 6.72
CA TYR A 26 1.38 -3.89 5.77
C TYR A 26 2.20 -5.02 6.42
N ARG A 27 2.79 -4.77 7.59
CA ARG A 27 3.52 -5.80 8.35
C ARG A 27 2.65 -7.00 8.71
N LEU A 28 1.40 -6.76 9.10
CA LEU A 28 0.45 -7.83 9.41
C LEU A 28 0.13 -8.66 8.17
N CYS A 29 -0.13 -8.03 7.02
CA CYS A 29 -0.36 -8.72 5.76
C CYS A 29 0.85 -9.57 5.36
N LEU A 30 2.08 -9.04 5.46
CA LEU A 30 3.30 -9.81 5.15
C LEU A 30 3.47 -11.03 6.06
N TYR A 31 3.13 -10.91 7.35
CA TYR A 31 3.22 -12.03 8.28
C TYR A 31 2.16 -13.11 8.02
N ASN A 32 0.95 -12.71 7.64
CA ASN A 32 -0.17 -13.63 7.42
C ASN A 32 -0.16 -14.29 6.03
N LEU A 33 0.48 -13.65 5.04
CA LEU A 33 0.59 -14.15 3.67
C LEU A 33 1.82 -15.05 3.52
N SER A 34 1.60 -16.37 3.55
CA SER A 34 2.61 -17.31 3.11
C SER A 34 2.89 -17.16 1.61
N ASP A 35 4.09 -17.52 1.17
CA ASP A 35 4.47 -17.47 -0.25
C ASP A 35 3.60 -18.38 -1.11
N GLU A 36 3.14 -19.51 -0.56
CA GLU A 36 2.21 -20.42 -1.22
C GLU A 36 0.85 -19.75 -1.48
N ARG A 37 0.30 -19.02 -0.50
CA ARG A 37 -0.95 -18.26 -0.66
C ARG A 37 -0.81 -17.17 -1.71
N LYS A 38 0.32 -16.46 -1.72
CA LYS A 38 0.60 -15.44 -2.74
C LYS A 38 0.62 -16.04 -4.14
N ARG A 39 1.33 -17.15 -4.35
CA ARG A 39 1.38 -17.84 -5.66
C ARG A 39 0.00 -18.28 -6.11
N ARG A 40 -0.79 -18.89 -5.22
CA ARG A 40 -2.16 -19.31 -5.55
C ARG A 40 -3.03 -18.15 -6.00
N ILE A 41 -2.97 -17.00 -5.32
CA ILE A 41 -3.71 -15.80 -5.72
C ILE A 41 -3.24 -15.31 -7.10
N ILE A 42 -1.93 -15.29 -7.36
CA ILE A 42 -1.39 -14.89 -8.67
C ILE A 42 -1.89 -15.83 -9.78
N GLU A 43 -1.82 -17.16 -9.57
CA GLU A 43 -2.31 -18.14 -10.54
C GLU A 43 -3.80 -17.97 -10.85
N MET A 44 -4.62 -17.63 -9.85
CA MET A 44 -6.04 -17.38 -10.04
C MET A 44 -6.30 -16.08 -10.80
N ILE A 45 -5.48 -15.05 -10.61
CA ILE A 45 -5.55 -13.81 -11.41
C ILE A 45 -5.15 -14.09 -12.87
N GLU A 46 -4.08 -14.85 -13.10
CA GLU A 46 -3.62 -15.23 -14.44
C GLU A 46 -4.65 -16.07 -15.21
N LYS A 47 -5.51 -16.81 -14.49
CA LYS A 47 -6.63 -17.58 -15.04
C LYS A 47 -7.94 -16.78 -15.19
N ASP A 48 -7.92 -15.48 -14.94
CA ASP A 48 -9.10 -14.59 -14.97
C ASP A 48 -10.20 -14.98 -13.96
N GLU A 49 -9.83 -15.68 -12.88
CA GLU A 49 -10.75 -16.11 -11.81
C GLU A 49 -10.99 -14.99 -10.77
N TYR A 50 -10.76 -13.72 -11.15
CA TYR A 50 -10.77 -12.57 -10.26
C TYR A 50 -12.05 -12.45 -9.42
N GLN A 51 -13.21 -12.65 -10.04
CA GLN A 51 -14.52 -12.56 -9.37
C GLN A 51 -14.65 -13.55 -8.19
N SER A 52 -13.99 -14.71 -8.29
CA SER A 52 -14.04 -15.73 -7.24
C SER A 52 -13.17 -15.38 -6.02
N ILE A 53 -12.10 -14.60 -6.21
CA ILE A 53 -11.12 -14.28 -5.17
C ILE A 53 -11.23 -12.86 -4.62
N ALA A 54 -11.88 -11.93 -5.33
CA ALA A 54 -11.92 -10.51 -4.98
C ALA A 54 -12.41 -10.22 -3.55
N HIS A 55 -13.31 -11.08 -3.04
CA HIS A 55 -13.88 -10.96 -1.70
C HIS A 55 -13.07 -11.67 -0.61
N THR A 56 -12.07 -12.47 -0.97
CA THR A 56 -11.28 -13.25 0.00
C THR A 56 -10.34 -12.34 0.77
N GLU A 57 -10.15 -12.65 2.05
CA GLU A 57 -9.21 -11.92 2.89
C GLU A 57 -7.78 -12.00 2.33
N GLU A 58 -7.40 -13.18 1.82
CA GLU A 58 -6.08 -13.44 1.23
C GLU A 58 -5.81 -12.51 0.03
N PHE A 59 -6.78 -12.40 -0.90
CA PHE A 59 -6.67 -11.47 -2.01
C PHE A 59 -6.59 -10.02 -1.54
N GLN A 60 -7.42 -9.60 -0.58
CA GLN A 60 -7.40 -8.23 -0.05
C GLN A 60 -6.07 -7.88 0.62
N GLN A 61 -5.45 -8.84 1.32
CA GLN A 61 -4.13 -8.68 1.90
C GLN A 61 -3.06 -8.55 0.79
N CYS A 62 -3.09 -9.39 -0.25
CA CYS A 62 -2.17 -9.30 -1.40
C CYS A 62 -2.32 -7.95 -2.12
N ALA A 63 -3.55 -7.55 -2.43
CA ALA A 63 -3.84 -6.29 -3.09
C ALA A 63 -3.39 -5.09 -2.26
N PHE A 64 -3.51 -5.15 -0.93
CA PHE A 64 -3.00 -4.10 -0.06
C PHE A 64 -1.47 -4.02 -0.08
N VAL A 65 -0.78 -5.17 -0.02
CA VAL A 65 0.69 -5.23 -0.11
C VAL A 65 1.18 -4.63 -1.42
N TRP A 66 0.62 -5.06 -2.56
CA TRP A 66 1.00 -4.53 -3.87
C TRP A 66 0.75 -3.03 -4.01
N LYS A 67 -0.39 -2.53 -3.50
CA LYS A 67 -0.67 -1.08 -3.49
C LYS A 67 0.35 -0.29 -2.69
N VAL A 68 0.81 -0.82 -1.56
CA VAL A 68 1.84 -0.16 -0.74
C VAL A 68 3.19 -0.19 -1.44
N GLU A 69 3.58 -1.31 -2.02
CA GLU A 69 4.84 -1.46 -2.76
C GLU A 69 4.87 -0.55 -3.99
N GLU A 70 3.81 -0.53 -4.79
CA GLU A 70 3.67 0.37 -5.92
C GLU A 70 3.70 1.85 -5.50
N ALA A 71 3.06 2.19 -4.37
CA ALA A 71 3.10 3.55 -3.84
C ALA A 71 4.52 3.95 -3.40
N VAL A 72 5.25 3.04 -2.75
CA VAL A 72 6.65 3.25 -2.33
C VAL A 72 7.57 3.44 -3.53
N ASP A 73 7.40 2.64 -4.59
CA ASP A 73 8.18 2.74 -5.82
C ASP A 73 7.96 4.06 -6.56
N LYS A 74 6.81 4.69 -6.36
CA LYS A 74 6.47 6.00 -6.95
C LYS A 74 6.93 7.19 -6.10
N LEU A 75 7.44 6.96 -4.89
CA LEU A 75 7.92 8.05 -4.04
C LEU A 75 9.19 8.66 -4.62
N ASN A 76 9.23 9.98 -4.66
CA ASN A 76 10.45 10.69 -5.02
C ASN A 76 11.47 10.69 -3.86
N CYS A 77 12.71 11.08 -4.15
CA CYS A 77 13.80 11.06 -3.17
C CYS A 77 13.52 11.88 -1.90
N ILE A 78 12.75 12.97 -2.01
CA ILE A 78 12.38 13.84 -0.89
C ILE A 78 11.34 13.14 -0.01
N GLU A 79 10.31 12.55 -0.62
CA GLU A 79 9.28 11.80 0.11
C GLU A 79 9.85 10.57 0.82
N LEU A 80 10.79 9.86 0.18
CA LEU A 80 11.53 8.76 0.81
C LEU A 80 12.37 9.24 2.00
N GLN A 81 12.98 10.42 1.90
CA GLN A 81 13.78 10.99 2.98
C GLN A 81 12.91 11.37 4.19
N ILE A 82 11.74 11.98 3.96
CA ILE A 82 10.77 12.31 5.01
C ILE A 82 10.33 11.04 5.77
N ILE A 83 10.07 9.93 5.06
CA ILE A 83 9.71 8.66 5.69
C ILE A 83 10.87 8.07 6.51
N ARG A 84 12.11 8.22 6.05
CA ARG A 84 13.31 7.71 6.74
C ARG A 84 13.67 8.52 7.99
N GLU A 85 13.41 9.81 7.99
CA GLU A 85 13.80 10.73 9.06
C GLU A 85 12.72 10.89 10.15
N GLY A 86 11.43 10.71 9.82
CA GLY A 86 10.32 10.53 10.79
C GLY A 86 9.54 11.76 11.25
#